data_AF-A0A1J5KUB3-F1
#
_entry.id   AF-A0A1J5KUB3-F1
#
_cell.length_a   1.000
_cell.length_b   1.000
_cell.length_c   1.000
_cell.angle_alpha   90.00
_cell.angle_beta   90.00
_cell.angle_gamma   90.00
#
_symmetry.space_group_name_H-M   'P 1'
#
loop_
_entity.id
_entity.type
_entity.pdbx_description
1 polymer ?
#
loop_
_entity_poly.entity_id
_entity_poly.type
_entity_poly.pdbx_seq_one_letter_code
_entity_poly.pdbx_strand_id
1 'polypeptide(L)'
;MRELPLGKPRAVSFLKIKIIMSHKINIILFGIGATGSALINKVQKEKKRLEIENRIAVRFPVITNTTVAFFEKEGANFSWEANFIQFGIPFKMEDILLYVIDNELENVVIVDATPSLQLTNAYIEFLRSGFSVVSINENLKLLPESFEKGARFLGDTYGGGYKFITTAFANKDLAAEALFDGILQVVDKKKKVA
;
A
#
# COMPACT_ATOMS: atom_id res chain seq x y z
N MET A 1 2.35 -57.92 -38.82
CA MET A 1 1.87 -57.26 -37.59
C MET A 1 3.08 -56.97 -36.72
N ARG A 2 3.41 -55.70 -36.47
CA ARG A 2 4.45 -55.29 -35.52
C ARG A 2 3.78 -54.37 -34.51
N GLU A 3 3.82 -54.73 -33.24
CA GLU A 3 3.31 -53.90 -32.15
C GLU A 3 4.22 -52.68 -31.93
N LEU A 4 3.62 -51.51 -31.75
CA LEU A 4 4.30 -50.25 -31.41
C LEU A 4 4.52 -50.18 -29.88
N PRO A 5 5.66 -49.68 -29.41
CA PRO A 5 5.95 -49.64 -27.98
C PRO A 5 5.12 -48.55 -27.26
N LEU A 6 4.52 -48.95 -26.14
CA LEU A 6 3.84 -48.08 -25.18
C LEU A 6 4.74 -46.92 -24.77
N GLY A 7 4.34 -45.71 -25.15
CA GLY A 7 4.99 -44.48 -24.72
C GLY A 7 4.94 -44.33 -23.20
N LYS A 8 6.09 -44.06 -22.59
CA LYS A 8 6.21 -43.68 -21.17
C LYS A 8 5.24 -42.52 -20.87
N PRO A 9 4.55 -42.51 -19.71
CA PRO A 9 3.70 -41.39 -19.36
C PRO A 9 4.59 -40.14 -19.27
N ARG A 10 4.31 -39.15 -20.14
CA ARG A 10 4.89 -37.81 -19.99
C ARG A 10 4.41 -37.28 -18.66
N ALA A 11 5.35 -36.98 -17.76
CA ALA A 11 5.10 -36.23 -16.56
C ALA A 11 4.19 -35.05 -16.93
N VAL A 12 2.96 -35.09 -16.44
CA VAL A 12 2.03 -33.98 -16.58
C VAL A 12 2.74 -32.81 -15.92
N SER A 13 3.11 -31.83 -16.75
CA SER A 13 3.79 -30.62 -16.35
C SER A 13 3.09 -30.03 -15.14
N PHE A 14 3.73 -30.10 -13.98
CA PHE A 14 3.28 -29.59 -12.67
C PHE A 14 3.20 -28.06 -12.60
N LEU A 15 3.05 -27.38 -13.74
CA LEU A 15 3.20 -25.94 -13.84
C LEU A 15 2.10 -25.37 -14.74
N LYS A 16 0.89 -25.26 -14.18
CA LYS A 16 -0.15 -24.31 -14.62
C LYS A 16 -1.35 -24.29 -13.66
N ILE A 17 -1.12 -24.31 -12.35
CA ILE A 17 -2.16 -23.95 -11.38
C ILE A 17 -1.54 -23.03 -10.32
N LYS A 18 -1.55 -21.73 -10.58
CA LYS A 18 -1.74 -20.71 -9.54
C LYS A 18 -2.24 -19.40 -10.13
N ILE A 19 -3.34 -19.44 -10.87
CA ILE A 19 -4.24 -18.27 -10.89
C ILE A 19 -5.08 -18.42 -9.62
N ILE A 20 -4.50 -18.04 -8.48
CA ILE A 20 -5.28 -17.73 -7.30
C ILE A 20 -5.27 -16.21 -7.28
N MET A 21 -6.43 -15.58 -7.50
CA MET A 21 -6.56 -14.12 -7.44
C MET A 21 -6.02 -13.65 -6.10
N SER A 22 -4.85 -13.00 -6.11
CA SER A 22 -4.29 -12.38 -4.91
C SER A 22 -4.96 -11.04 -4.70
N HIS A 23 -5.36 -10.77 -3.47
CA HIS A 23 -5.90 -9.47 -3.09
C HIS A 23 -4.75 -8.46 -3.13
N LYS A 24 -4.80 -7.51 -4.08
CA LYS A 24 -3.77 -6.46 -4.21
C LYS A 24 -4.04 -5.34 -3.22
N ILE A 25 -3.02 -4.90 -2.49
CA ILE A 25 -3.00 -3.68 -1.67
C ILE A 25 -2.04 -2.69 -2.34
N ASN A 26 -2.55 -1.51 -2.67
CA ASN A 26 -1.82 -0.46 -3.38
C ASN A 26 -1.47 0.66 -2.41
N ILE A 27 -0.22 0.72 -1.94
CA ILE A 27 0.24 1.74 -0.98
C ILE A 27 0.73 2.98 -1.72
N ILE A 28 0.09 4.12 -1.45
CA ILE A 28 0.60 5.44 -1.83
C ILE A 28 1.29 6.02 -0.60
N LEU A 29 2.62 6.04 -0.62
CA LEU A 29 3.43 6.44 0.52
C LEU A 29 3.82 7.91 0.44
N PHE A 30 3.40 8.68 1.44
CA PHE A 30 3.88 10.04 1.69
C PHE A 30 4.94 10.05 2.78
N GLY A 31 6.16 10.44 2.42
CA GLY A 31 7.29 10.55 3.34
C GLY A 31 8.16 9.30 3.36
N ILE A 32 9.32 9.38 2.72
CA ILE A 32 10.35 8.33 2.68
C ILE A 32 11.50 8.56 3.67
N GLY A 33 11.23 9.23 4.78
CA GLY A 33 12.19 9.36 5.88
C GLY A 33 12.50 8.02 6.56
N ALA A 34 13.02 8.07 7.78
CA ALA A 34 13.40 6.86 8.53
C ALA A 34 12.27 5.82 8.62
N THR A 35 11.05 6.26 8.93
CA THR A 35 9.88 5.37 9.06
C THR A 35 9.36 4.87 7.72
N GLY A 36 9.19 5.75 6.72
CA GLY A 36 8.67 5.35 5.41
C GLY A 36 9.59 4.38 4.66
N SER A 37 10.89 4.64 4.67
CA SER A 37 11.89 3.70 4.11
C SER A 37 11.89 2.35 4.85
N ALA A 38 11.78 2.38 6.19
CA ALA A 38 11.66 1.15 7.00
C ALA A 38 10.37 0.37 6.67
N LEU A 39 9.25 1.06 6.42
CA LEU A 39 8.00 0.42 5.98
C LEU A 39 8.18 -0.29 4.63
N ILE A 40 8.81 0.36 3.64
CA ILE A 40 9.08 -0.28 2.35
C ILE A 40 9.90 -1.56 2.54
N ASN A 41 10.94 -1.51 3.36
CA ASN A 41 11.80 -2.65 3.66
C ASN A 41 11.05 -3.75 4.43
N LYS A 42 10.18 -3.39 5.37
CA LYS A 42 9.30 -4.33 6.08
C LYS A 42 8.38 -5.06 5.10
N VAL A 43 7.68 -4.32 4.23
CA VAL A 43 6.79 -4.92 3.21
C VAL A 43 7.57 -5.87 2.28
N GLN A 44 8.79 -5.50 1.85
CA GLN A 44 9.63 -6.39 1.04
C GLN A 44 9.99 -7.69 1.75
N LYS A 45 10.34 -7.62 3.05
CA LYS A 45 10.64 -8.82 3.87
C LYS A 45 9.41 -9.72 4.03
N GLU A 46 8.24 -9.13 4.23
CA GLU A 46 6.97 -9.85 4.43
C GLU A 46 6.32 -10.34 3.13
N LYS A 47 6.75 -9.83 1.96
CA LYS A 47 6.11 -10.06 0.66
C LYS A 47 5.82 -11.53 0.38
N LYS A 48 6.82 -12.41 0.54
CA LYS A 48 6.64 -13.85 0.28
C LYS A 48 5.64 -14.48 1.23
N ARG A 49 5.66 -14.10 2.52
CA ARG A 49 4.73 -14.60 3.53
C ARG A 49 3.30 -14.19 3.18
N LEU A 50 3.08 -12.90 2.91
CA LEU A 50 1.77 -12.37 2.53
C LEU A 50 1.21 -13.03 1.26
N GLU A 51 2.05 -13.24 0.24
CA GLU A 51 1.64 -13.85 -1.02
C GLU A 51 1.28 -15.34 -0.86
N ILE A 52 2.04 -16.08 -0.05
CA ILE A 52 1.86 -17.53 0.11
C ILE A 52 0.74 -17.84 1.12
N GLU A 53 0.77 -17.21 2.29
CA GLU A 53 -0.09 -17.55 3.42
C GLU A 53 -1.41 -16.78 3.38
N ASN A 54 -1.36 -15.48 3.07
CA ASN A 54 -2.53 -14.59 3.11
C ASN A 54 -3.16 -14.36 1.74
N ARG A 55 -2.48 -14.76 0.65
CA ARG A 55 -2.86 -14.44 -0.74
C ARG A 55 -3.01 -12.94 -0.96
N ILE A 56 -2.16 -12.15 -0.30
CA ILE A 56 -2.11 -10.69 -0.40
C ILE A 56 -0.86 -10.31 -1.20
N ALA A 57 -1.04 -9.48 -2.22
CA ALA A 57 0.07 -8.86 -2.95
C ALA A 57 0.12 -7.38 -2.56
N VAL A 58 1.25 -6.93 -1.98
CA VAL A 58 1.42 -5.53 -1.58
C VAL A 58 2.37 -4.83 -2.54
N ARG A 59 2.03 -3.62 -2.97
CA ARG A 59 2.82 -2.80 -3.89
C ARG A 59 2.88 -1.35 -3.44
N PHE A 60 3.90 -0.64 -3.92
CA PHE A 60 4.05 0.81 -3.76
C PHE A 60 3.95 1.51 -5.13
N PRO A 61 2.73 1.66 -5.67
CA PRO A 61 2.50 2.34 -6.95
C PRO A 61 3.02 3.78 -6.96
N VAL A 62 2.93 4.47 -5.81
CA VAL A 62 3.39 5.85 -5.68
C VAL A 62 4.16 6.00 -4.37
N ILE A 63 5.35 6.57 -4.48
CA ILE A 63 6.20 6.91 -3.34
C ILE A 63 6.54 8.39 -3.44
N THR A 64 6.42 9.16 -2.38
CA THR A 64 6.65 10.61 -2.41
C THR A 64 7.54 11.10 -1.27
N ASN A 65 8.23 12.20 -1.52
CA ASN A 65 8.78 13.07 -0.48
C ASN A 65 8.18 14.49 -0.63
N THR A 66 8.79 15.49 0.00
CA THR A 66 8.31 16.88 -0.03
C THR A 66 8.37 17.55 -1.41
N THR A 67 9.14 17.02 -2.36
CA THR A 67 9.40 17.68 -3.65
C THR A 67 9.03 16.85 -4.87
N VAL A 68 9.11 15.53 -4.78
CA VAL A 68 8.92 14.62 -5.93
C VAL A 68 8.12 13.38 -5.55
N ALA A 69 7.46 12.81 -6.56
CA ALA A 69 6.82 11.51 -6.53
C ALA A 69 7.47 10.57 -7.56
N PHE A 70 7.66 9.33 -7.16
CA PHE A 70 7.97 8.21 -8.04
C PHE A 70 6.69 7.43 -8.32
N PHE A 71 6.36 7.31 -9.61
CA PHE A 71 5.24 6.52 -10.11
C PHE A 71 5.78 5.21 -10.68
N GLU A 72 5.43 4.10 -10.05
CA GLU A 72 5.89 2.78 -10.45
C GLU A 72 5.17 2.31 -11.73
N LYS A 73 5.86 1.53 -12.55
CA LYS A 73 5.26 0.86 -13.72
C LYS A 73 5.03 -0.60 -13.37
N GLU A 74 3.83 -1.12 -13.64
CA GLU A 74 3.51 -2.52 -13.34
C GLU A 74 4.48 -3.48 -14.04
N GLY A 75 5.00 -4.45 -13.27
CA GLY A 75 5.94 -5.46 -13.76
C GLY A 75 7.43 -5.06 -13.76
N ALA A 76 7.79 -3.85 -13.33
CA ALA A 76 9.19 -3.45 -13.19
C ALA A 76 9.87 -4.16 -12.01
N ASN A 77 11.18 -4.42 -12.14
CA ASN A 77 11.96 -4.94 -11.01
C ASN A 77 12.02 -3.86 -9.90
N PHE A 78 11.58 -4.20 -8.70
CA PHE A 78 11.38 -3.23 -7.62
C PHE A 78 12.70 -2.90 -6.93
N SER A 79 13.37 -1.84 -7.38
CA SER A 79 14.53 -1.22 -6.72
C SER A 79 14.17 0.21 -6.32
N TRP A 80 13.36 0.35 -5.26
CA TRP A 80 12.67 1.61 -4.96
C TRP A 80 13.62 2.80 -4.74
N GLU A 81 14.76 2.61 -4.08
CA GLU A 81 15.71 3.70 -3.81
C GLU A 81 16.30 4.25 -5.10
N ALA A 82 16.87 3.38 -5.93
CA ALA A 82 17.44 3.75 -7.22
C ALA A 82 16.38 4.34 -8.16
N ASN A 83 15.21 3.70 -8.22
CA ASN A 83 14.11 4.15 -9.07
C ASN A 83 13.57 5.51 -8.63
N PHE A 84 13.44 5.74 -7.32
CA PHE A 84 12.99 7.03 -6.79
C PHE A 84 13.97 8.15 -7.12
N ILE A 85 15.28 7.89 -6.97
CA ILE A 85 16.33 8.86 -7.32
C ILE A 85 16.33 9.17 -8.82
N GLN A 86 16.16 8.15 -9.66
CA GLN A 86 16.29 8.28 -11.11
C GLN A 86 15.02 8.81 -11.79
N PHE A 87 13.85 8.42 -11.29
CA PHE A 87 12.56 8.65 -11.96
C PHE A 87 11.57 9.48 -11.12
N GLY A 88 11.98 9.99 -9.97
CA GLY A 88 11.18 10.93 -9.19
C GLY A 88 10.98 12.24 -9.95
N ILE A 89 9.73 12.66 -10.08
CA ILE A 89 9.35 13.91 -10.76
C ILE A 89 8.56 14.83 -9.82
N PRO A 90 8.63 16.16 -9.98
CA PRO A 90 7.71 17.06 -9.30
C PRO A 90 6.26 16.65 -9.55
N PHE A 91 5.43 16.77 -8.53
CA PHE A 91 4.04 16.33 -8.58
C PHE A 91 3.10 17.30 -7.88
N LYS A 92 1.84 17.23 -8.27
CA LYS A 92 0.68 17.77 -7.56
C LYS A 92 -0.19 16.61 -7.09
N MET A 93 -1.12 16.87 -6.18
CA MET A 93 -2.02 15.81 -5.74
C MET A 93 -2.88 15.26 -6.87
N GLU A 94 -3.28 16.09 -7.81
CA GLU A 94 -4.07 15.67 -8.97
C GLU A 94 -3.33 14.61 -9.80
N ASP A 95 -2.00 14.68 -9.89
CA ASP A 95 -1.19 13.68 -10.62
C ASP A 95 -1.29 12.29 -9.99
N ILE A 96 -1.37 12.21 -8.66
CA ILE A 96 -1.54 10.93 -7.94
C ILE A 96 -2.93 10.37 -8.17
N LEU A 97 -3.97 11.21 -8.14
CA LEU A 97 -5.34 10.78 -8.39
C LEU A 97 -5.53 10.29 -9.82
N LEU A 98 -4.98 11.03 -10.80
CA LEU A 98 -4.98 10.63 -12.20
C LEU A 98 -4.26 9.29 -12.38
N TYR A 99 -3.08 9.11 -11.79
CA TYR A 99 -2.36 7.85 -11.85
C TYR A 99 -3.18 6.68 -11.28
N VAL A 100 -3.88 6.87 -10.17
CA VAL A 100 -4.77 5.85 -9.57
C VAL A 100 -5.89 5.47 -10.53
N ILE A 101 -6.51 6.44 -11.19
CA ILE A 101 -7.59 6.24 -12.15
C ILE A 101 -7.07 5.53 -13.41
N ASP A 102 -6.00 6.04 -14.01
CA ASP A 102 -5.43 5.55 -15.27
C ASP A 102 -4.92 4.12 -15.17
N ASN A 103 -4.52 3.69 -13.97
CA ASN A 103 -4.05 2.33 -13.69
C ASN A 103 -5.11 1.47 -12.99
N GLU A 104 -6.34 1.96 -12.87
CA GLU A 104 -7.48 1.25 -12.26
C GLU A 104 -7.13 0.65 -10.89
N LEU A 105 -6.41 1.41 -10.06
CA LEU A 105 -5.91 0.88 -8.79
C LEU A 105 -7.04 0.72 -7.78
N GLU A 106 -7.31 -0.53 -7.42
CA GLU A 106 -8.20 -0.87 -6.31
C GLU A 106 -7.43 -0.97 -4.98
N ASN A 107 -8.16 -0.95 -3.85
CA ASN A 107 -7.62 -1.14 -2.50
C ASN A 107 -6.41 -0.23 -2.20
N VAL A 108 -6.57 1.04 -2.58
CA VAL A 108 -5.58 2.09 -2.34
C VAL A 108 -5.54 2.42 -0.85
N VAL A 109 -4.33 2.43 -0.29
CA VAL A 109 -4.05 2.85 1.07
C VAL A 109 -3.07 4.01 1.02
N ILE A 110 -3.53 5.19 1.41
CA ILE A 110 -2.70 6.36 1.65
C ILE A 110 -1.97 6.16 2.96
N VAL A 111 -0.64 6.22 2.94
CA VAL A 111 0.20 6.14 4.13
C VAL A 111 0.88 7.49 4.36
N ASP A 112 0.54 8.17 5.45
CA ASP A 112 1.21 9.40 5.86
C ASP A 112 2.26 9.12 6.93
N ALA A 113 3.51 9.11 6.50
CA ALA A 113 4.71 9.06 7.33
C ALA A 113 5.47 10.39 7.30
N THR A 114 4.78 11.50 7.02
CA THR A 114 5.34 12.85 7.03
C THR A 114 5.16 13.51 8.40
N PRO A 115 5.95 14.55 8.72
CA PRO A 115 5.68 15.41 9.85
C PRO A 115 4.76 16.59 9.48
N SER A 116 4.22 16.68 8.26
CA SER A 116 3.54 17.89 7.79
C SER A 116 2.03 17.77 7.95
N LEU A 117 1.38 18.79 8.53
CA LEU A 117 -0.08 18.86 8.54
C LEU A 117 -0.67 19.23 7.17
N GLN A 118 0.12 19.59 6.17
CA GLN A 118 -0.42 19.99 4.86
C GLN A 118 -1.20 18.86 4.17
N LEU A 119 -0.76 17.61 4.35
CA LEU A 119 -1.40 16.45 3.74
C LEU A 119 -2.78 16.14 4.35
N THR A 120 -3.06 16.58 5.58
CA THR A 120 -4.33 16.28 6.27
C THR A 120 -5.52 16.92 5.57
N ASN A 121 -5.29 18.02 4.84
CA ASN A 121 -6.29 18.65 3.98
C ASN A 121 -6.80 17.69 2.88
N ALA A 122 -5.93 16.80 2.38
CA ALA A 122 -6.27 15.82 1.35
C ALA A 122 -6.93 14.55 1.90
N TYR A 123 -6.87 14.30 3.22
CA TYR A 123 -7.43 13.08 3.82
C TYR A 123 -8.92 12.93 3.52
N ILE A 124 -9.67 14.02 3.59
CA ILE A 124 -11.12 14.02 3.35
C ILE A 124 -11.43 13.53 1.93
N GLU A 125 -10.70 14.03 0.94
CA GLU A 125 -10.90 13.67 -0.46
C GLU A 125 -10.45 12.23 -0.77
N PHE A 126 -9.36 11.76 -0.15
CA PHE A 126 -8.97 10.35 -0.23
C PHE A 126 -10.04 9.41 0.34
N LEU A 127 -10.55 9.72 1.54
CA LEU A 127 -11.57 8.90 2.20
C LEU A 127 -12.87 8.90 1.40
N ARG A 128 -13.30 10.04 0.85
CA ARG A 128 -14.46 10.15 -0.04
C ARG A 128 -14.31 9.36 -1.34
N SER A 129 -13.07 9.22 -1.82
CA SER A 129 -12.75 8.39 -2.98
C SER A 129 -12.73 6.89 -2.68
N GLY A 130 -13.07 6.50 -1.44
CA GLY A 130 -13.07 5.10 -0.99
C GLY A 130 -11.66 4.56 -0.68
N PHE A 131 -10.65 5.43 -0.60
CA PHE A 131 -9.31 5.02 -0.19
C PHE A 131 -9.23 4.90 1.33
N SER A 132 -8.32 4.05 1.80
CA SER A 132 -7.97 4.01 3.21
C SER A 132 -6.85 4.98 3.51
N VAL A 133 -6.81 5.52 4.73
CA VAL A 133 -5.73 6.38 5.23
C VAL A 133 -5.17 5.79 6.51
N VAL A 134 -3.85 5.56 6.53
CA VAL A 134 -3.09 5.17 7.72
C VAL A 134 -2.04 6.24 7.97
N SER A 135 -2.02 6.82 9.16
CA SER A 135 -1.09 7.90 9.49
C SER A 135 -0.34 7.62 10.77
N ILE A 136 0.95 7.93 10.76
CA ILE A 136 1.83 8.00 11.93
C ILE A 136 2.31 9.45 12.18
N ASN A 137 1.73 10.42 11.48
CA ASN A 137 2.07 11.83 11.58
C ASN A 137 1.72 12.36 12.98
N GLU A 138 2.74 12.56 13.82
CA GLU A 138 2.54 12.93 15.22
C GLU A 138 1.83 14.27 15.40
N ASN A 139 1.94 15.17 14.42
CA ASN A 139 1.31 16.47 14.47
C ASN A 139 -0.22 16.41 14.34
N LEU A 140 -0.80 15.26 13.96
CA LEU A 140 -2.24 15.04 14.02
C LEU A 140 -2.82 15.21 15.44
N LYS A 141 -2.00 15.02 16.49
CA LYS A 141 -2.39 15.27 17.89
C LYS A 141 -2.74 16.74 18.17
N LEU A 142 -2.29 17.65 17.30
CA LEU A 142 -2.56 19.08 17.40
C LEU A 142 -3.93 19.45 16.79
N LEU A 143 -4.55 18.55 16.03
CA LEU A 143 -5.86 18.78 15.43
C LEU A 143 -6.98 18.52 16.45
N PRO A 144 -8.13 19.19 16.30
CA PRO A 144 -9.30 18.91 17.14
C PRO A 144 -9.75 17.45 17.02
N GLU A 145 -10.31 16.89 18.09
CA GLU A 145 -10.88 15.54 18.12
C GLU A 145 -11.92 15.31 17.00
N SER A 146 -12.63 16.37 16.58
CA SER A 146 -13.59 16.33 15.49
C SER A 146 -12.96 15.93 14.15
N PHE A 147 -11.68 16.23 13.92
CA PHE A 147 -10.96 15.80 12.73
C PHE A 147 -10.89 14.28 12.64
N GLU A 148 -10.43 13.64 13.73
CA GLU A 148 -10.27 12.18 13.75
C GLU A 148 -11.63 11.46 13.64
N LYS A 149 -12.65 11.97 14.36
CA LYS A 149 -14.03 11.47 14.26
C LYS A 149 -14.57 11.59 12.84
N GLY A 150 -14.35 12.73 12.19
CA GLY A 150 -14.76 12.98 10.81
C GLY A 150 -14.06 12.05 9.82
N ALA A 151 -12.74 11.90 9.93
CA ALA A 151 -11.97 11.00 9.08
C ALA A 151 -12.42 9.54 9.23
N ARG A 152 -12.67 9.08 10.46
CA ARG A 152 -13.21 7.75 10.74
C ARG A 152 -14.60 7.55 10.14
N PHE A 153 -15.49 8.53 10.31
CA PHE A 153 -16.83 8.50 9.74
C PHE A 153 -16.80 8.42 8.21
N LEU A 154 -15.96 9.23 7.55
CA LEU A 154 -15.80 9.21 6.10
C LEU A 154 -15.25 7.86 5.61
N GLY A 155 -14.20 7.35 6.25
CA GLY A 155 -13.65 6.04 5.90
C GLY A 155 -14.70 4.94 5.95
N ASP A 156 -15.51 4.92 7.01
CA ASP A 156 -16.56 3.91 7.19
C ASP A 156 -17.73 4.10 6.21
N THR A 157 -18.05 5.35 5.85
CA THR A 157 -19.16 5.68 4.93
C THR A 157 -18.85 5.32 3.49
N TYR A 158 -17.61 5.56 3.03
CA TYR A 158 -17.22 5.40 1.63
C TYR A 158 -16.48 4.08 1.35
N GLY A 159 -16.45 3.14 2.32
CA GLY A 159 -15.87 1.81 2.14
C GLY A 159 -14.34 1.76 2.20
N GLY A 160 -13.71 2.82 2.68
CA GLY A 160 -12.29 2.86 3.03
C GLY A 160 -12.06 2.50 4.49
N GLY A 161 -11.04 3.11 5.09
CA GLY A 161 -10.74 2.97 6.51
C GLY A 161 -9.76 4.02 6.97
N TYR A 162 -9.86 4.43 8.24
CA TYR A 162 -8.97 5.42 8.83
C TYR A 162 -8.31 4.88 10.10
N LYS A 163 -6.98 4.99 10.16
CA LYS A 163 -6.16 4.62 11.33
C LYS A 163 -5.12 5.70 11.60
N PHE A 164 -5.20 6.32 12.78
CA PHE A 164 -4.11 7.11 13.33
C PHE A 164 -3.34 6.27 14.35
N ILE A 165 -2.01 6.27 14.24
CA ILE A 165 -1.08 5.57 15.10
C ILE A 165 -0.43 6.59 16.04
N THR A 166 -0.76 6.50 17.34
CA THR A 166 -0.46 7.57 18.31
C THR A 166 0.74 7.29 19.23
N THR A 167 1.36 6.11 19.10
CA THR A 167 2.45 5.63 19.96
C THR A 167 3.77 6.33 19.66
N ALA A 168 4.54 6.67 20.70
CA ALA A 168 5.95 7.04 20.53
C ALA A 168 6.78 5.76 20.30
N PHE A 169 7.52 5.71 19.20
CA PHE A 169 8.28 4.52 18.83
C PHE A 169 9.73 4.62 19.27
N ALA A 170 10.22 3.57 19.92
CA ALA A 170 11.62 3.52 20.35
C ALA A 170 12.61 3.51 19.17
N ASN A 171 12.17 3.03 18.00
CA ASN A 171 12.95 3.05 16.77
C ASN A 171 12.05 3.01 15.52
N LYS A 172 12.66 3.24 14.35
CA LYS A 172 11.98 3.25 13.05
C LYS A 172 11.36 1.90 12.65
N ASP A 173 11.91 0.78 13.12
CA ASP A 173 11.42 -0.55 12.75
C ASP A 173 10.10 -0.85 13.46
N LEU A 174 9.95 -0.44 14.72
CA LEU A 174 8.67 -0.51 15.45
C LEU A 174 7.62 0.43 14.84
N ALA A 175 8.02 1.62 14.40
CA ALA A 175 7.14 2.54 13.69
C ALA A 175 6.66 1.94 12.35
N ALA A 176 7.56 1.31 11.61
CA ALA A 176 7.25 0.60 10.37
C ALA A 176 6.35 -0.62 10.61
N GLU A 177 6.55 -1.38 11.69
CA GLU A 177 5.68 -2.48 12.08
C GLU A 177 4.26 -1.99 12.34
N ALA A 178 4.11 -0.90 13.11
CA ALA A 178 2.80 -0.34 13.42
C ALA A 178 2.08 0.17 12.16
N LEU A 179 2.80 0.81 11.23
CA LEU A 179 2.25 1.21 9.93
C LEU A 179 1.80 -0.02 9.13
N PHE A 180 2.64 -1.05 9.07
CA PHE A 180 2.33 -2.30 8.37
C PHE A 180 1.07 -2.97 8.92
N ASP A 181 0.97 -3.10 10.24
CA ASP A 181 -0.23 -3.63 10.90
C ASP A 181 -1.46 -2.74 10.68
N GLY A 182 -1.29 -1.43 10.72
CA GLY A 182 -2.35 -0.46 10.44
C GLY A 182 -2.92 -0.61 9.02
N ILE A 183 -2.04 -0.82 8.03
CA ILE A 183 -2.42 -1.07 6.63
C ILE A 183 -3.24 -2.35 6.52
N LEU A 184 -2.79 -3.45 7.12
CA LEU A 184 -3.54 -4.71 7.08
C LEU A 184 -4.90 -4.59 7.77
N GLN A 185 -4.98 -3.87 8.90
CA GLN A 185 -6.24 -3.67 9.63
C GLN A 185 -7.29 -2.90 8.84
N VAL A 186 -6.91 -1.80 8.17
CA VAL A 186 -7.88 -1.01 7.38
C VAL A 186 -8.36 -1.79 6.15
N VAL A 187 -7.50 -2.61 5.55
CA VAL A 187 -7.86 -3.47 4.41
C VAL A 187 -8.76 -4.62 4.83
N ASP A 188 -8.47 -5.30 5.94
CA ASP A 188 -9.31 -6.41 6.40
C ASP A 188 -10.68 -5.95 6.90
N LYS A 189 -10.81 -4.70 7.37
CA LYS A 189 -12.13 -4.10 7.68
C LYS A 189 -13.00 -4.04 6.42
N LYS A 190 -12.45 -3.61 5.28
CA LYS A 190 -13.16 -3.52 4.00
C LYS A 190 -13.75 -4.87 3.55
N LYS A 191 -13.01 -5.96 3.74
CA LYS A 191 -13.48 -7.32 3.40
C LYS A 191 -14.69 -7.79 4.21
N LYS A 192 -14.93 -7.23 5.41
CA LYS A 192 -16.08 -7.61 6.25
C LYS A 192 -17.36 -6.85 5.90
N VAL A 193 -17.24 -5.75 5.16
CA VAL A 193 -18.36 -4.86 4.80
C VAL A 193 -18.82 -5.09 3.36
N ALA A 194 -17.96 -5.68 2.52
CA ALA A 194 -18.23 -6.05 1.13
C ALA A 194 -18.95 -7.41 0.99
#